data_AF-A0A838U9T8-F1
#
_entry.id   AF-A0A838U9T8-F1
#
_cell.length_a   1.000
_cell.length_b   1.000
_cell.length_c   1.000
_cell.angle_alpha   90.00
_cell.angle_beta   90.00
_cell.angle_gamma   90.00
#
_symmetry.space_group_name_H-M   'P 1'
#
loop_
_entity.id
_entity.type
_entity.pdbx_description
1 polymer ?
#
loop_
_entity_poly.entity_id
_entity_poly.type
_entity_poly.pdbx_seq_one_letter_code
_entity_poly.pdbx_strand_id
1 'polypeptide(L)'
;MNDHSRILAYIAACRDKDELSNLMANARRQGARTVEDAAFRRLVAVVPDAEPGSLEHDFWTVIQAFELVLSQERRKTVRLSRTRQKVKRVGVAQTLADFATGKPTEGFAMLKARGMLELSGEAVILKHPAQFAPAIVNAARVRLASENRGDSSAGNR
;
A
#
# COMPACT_ATOMS: atom_id res chain seq x y z
N MET A 1 -17.49 8.90 19.80
CA MET A 1 -16.67 9.13 18.59
C MET A 1 -15.52 9.99 19.04
N ASN A 2 -14.31 9.44 19.19
CA ASN A 2 -13.17 10.21 19.66
C ASN A 2 -12.78 11.21 18.57
N ASP A 3 -12.78 12.49 18.89
CA ASP A 3 -12.34 13.52 17.97
C ASP A 3 -10.82 13.40 17.78
N HIS A 4 -10.44 12.73 16.70
CA HIS A 4 -9.05 12.54 16.31
C HIS A 4 -8.55 13.65 15.37
N SER A 5 -9.31 14.73 15.16
CA SER A 5 -9.00 15.74 14.13
C SER A 5 -7.60 16.34 14.28
N ARG A 6 -7.19 16.66 15.52
CA ARG A 6 -5.86 17.23 15.79
C ARG A 6 -4.73 16.26 15.44
N ILE A 7 -4.88 14.98 15.80
CA ILE A 7 -3.83 13.98 15.55
C ILE A 7 -3.78 13.59 14.08
N LEU A 8 -4.92 13.58 13.38
CA LEU A 8 -4.98 13.34 11.94
C LEU A 8 -4.32 14.47 11.15
N ALA A 9 -4.57 15.73 11.53
CA ALA A 9 -3.89 16.89 10.95
C ALA A 9 -2.38 16.83 11.18
N TYR A 10 -1.97 16.41 12.39
CA TYR A 10 -0.57 16.21 12.72
C TYR A 10 0.10 15.15 11.83
N ILE A 11 -0.52 13.98 11.73
CA ILE A 11 -0.04 12.88 10.88
C ILE A 11 0.11 13.34 9.43
N ALA A 12 -0.87 14.08 8.89
CA ALA A 12 -0.82 14.55 7.52
C ALA A 12 0.41 15.43 7.21
N ALA A 13 0.87 16.22 8.19
CA ALA A 13 2.03 17.10 8.03
C ALA A 13 3.37 16.41 8.40
N CYS A 14 3.36 15.45 9.33
CA CYS A 14 4.56 14.81 9.86
C CYS A 14 5.39 14.13 8.76
N ARG A 15 6.73 14.30 8.80
CA ARG A 15 7.69 13.64 7.90
C ARG A 15 8.68 12.76 8.64
N ASP A 16 8.61 12.74 9.96
CA ASP A 16 9.46 11.91 10.81
C ASP A 16 8.96 10.46 10.81
N LYS A 17 9.81 9.56 10.34
CA LYS A 17 9.49 8.13 10.18
C LYS A 17 9.31 7.44 11.52
N ASP A 18 10.12 7.78 12.51
CA ASP A 18 10.08 7.17 13.84
C ASP A 18 8.85 7.64 14.58
N GLU A 19 8.49 8.91 14.44
CA GLU A 19 7.28 9.45 15.03
C GLU A 19 6.01 8.82 14.44
N LEU A 20 5.93 8.70 13.11
CA LEU A 20 4.82 8.02 12.44
C LEU A 20 4.70 6.55 12.83
N SER A 21 5.84 5.85 12.97
CA SER A 21 5.88 4.47 13.46
C SER A 21 5.35 4.35 14.90
N ASN A 22 5.76 5.26 15.78
CA ASN A 22 5.30 5.31 17.17
C ASN A 22 3.79 5.62 17.25
N LEU A 23 3.30 6.58 16.47
CA LEU A 23 1.87 6.91 16.39
C LEU A 23 1.05 5.72 15.91
N MET A 24 1.49 5.03 14.87
CA MET A 24 0.85 3.82 14.37
C MET A 24 0.80 2.72 15.45
N ALA A 25 1.91 2.43 16.12
CA ALA A 25 1.97 1.43 17.18
C ALA A 25 1.08 1.79 18.38
N ASN A 26 1.04 3.06 18.77
CA ASN A 26 0.19 3.56 19.85
C ASN A 26 -1.29 3.46 19.50
N ALA A 27 -1.67 3.90 18.30
CA ALA A 27 -3.04 3.82 17.80
C ALA A 27 -3.54 2.37 17.77
N ARG A 28 -2.69 1.44 17.30
CA ARG A 28 -3.00 0.00 17.31
C ARG A 28 -3.26 -0.53 18.71
N ARG A 29 -2.41 -0.17 19.69
CA ARG A 29 -2.59 -0.58 21.12
C ARG A 29 -3.90 -0.04 21.71
N GLN A 30 -4.34 1.13 21.26
CA GLN A 30 -5.55 1.79 21.74
C GLN A 30 -6.81 1.42 20.93
N GLY A 31 -6.69 0.59 19.89
CA GLY A 31 -7.79 0.28 18.98
C GLY A 31 -8.25 1.45 18.11
N ALA A 32 -7.47 2.52 18.01
CA ALA A 32 -7.79 3.73 17.25
C ALA A 32 -7.48 3.55 15.76
N ARG A 33 -8.25 2.69 15.08
CA ARG A 33 -7.97 2.25 13.69
C ARG A 33 -7.80 3.40 12.70
N THR A 34 -8.61 4.46 12.80
CA THR A 34 -8.50 5.63 11.92
C THR A 34 -7.14 6.32 12.02
N VAL A 35 -6.57 6.38 13.23
CA VAL A 35 -5.25 6.99 13.47
C VAL A 35 -4.14 6.05 13.00
N GLU A 36 -4.28 4.74 13.26
CA GLU A 36 -3.36 3.71 12.77
C GLU A 36 -3.25 3.75 11.24
N ASP A 37 -4.40 3.75 10.56
CA ASP A 37 -4.49 3.75 9.10
C ASP A 37 -3.93 5.03 8.49
N ALA A 38 -4.17 6.18 9.13
CA ALA A 38 -3.59 7.46 8.70
C ALA A 38 -2.06 7.48 8.86
N ALA A 39 -1.56 7.02 10.01
CA ALA A 39 -0.12 6.95 10.28
C ALA A 39 0.57 5.97 9.33
N PHE A 40 -0.04 4.82 9.06
CA PHE A 40 0.43 3.84 8.09
C PHE A 40 0.58 4.46 6.70
N ARG A 41 -0.49 5.09 6.17
CA ARG A 41 -0.47 5.76 4.86
C ARG A 41 0.61 6.82 4.77
N ARG A 42 0.75 7.63 5.82
CA ARG A 42 1.77 8.67 5.85
C ARG A 42 3.17 8.08 5.88
N LEU A 43 3.42 7.07 6.73
CA LEU A 43 4.72 6.44 6.88
C LEU A 43 5.25 5.89 5.55
N VAL A 44 4.41 5.18 4.80
CA VAL A 44 4.82 4.61 3.50
C VAL A 44 5.01 5.69 2.43
N ALA A 45 4.40 6.86 2.57
CA ALA A 45 4.51 7.96 1.62
C ALA A 45 5.74 8.86 1.85
N VAL A 46 6.30 8.91 3.06
CA VAL A 46 7.46 9.79 3.38
C VAL A 46 8.81 9.07 3.28
N VAL A 47 8.78 7.77 3.04
CA VAL A 47 9.99 6.92 3.02
C VAL A 47 10.65 6.77 1.65
N PRO A 48 9.95 6.72 0.50
CA PRO A 48 10.61 6.65 -0.80
C PRO A 48 11.45 7.90 -1.09
N ASP A 49 12.68 7.71 -1.57
CA ASP A 49 13.59 8.81 -1.94
C ASP A 49 13.35 9.35 -3.37
N ALA A 50 12.54 8.64 -4.16
CA ALA A 50 12.24 9.02 -5.55
C ALA A 50 11.28 10.22 -5.62
N GLU A 51 11.29 10.93 -6.74
CA GLU A 51 10.46 12.13 -6.93
C GLU A 51 8.96 11.81 -6.77
N PRO A 52 8.23 12.50 -5.87
CA PRO A 52 6.79 12.31 -5.70
C PRO A 52 6.03 12.41 -7.02
N GLY A 53 5.15 11.44 -7.26
CA GLY A 53 4.38 11.37 -8.52
C GLY A 53 5.12 10.69 -9.68
N SER A 54 6.36 10.23 -9.50
CA SER A 54 6.99 9.29 -10.43
C SER A 54 6.48 7.86 -10.25
N LEU A 55 6.65 7.03 -11.29
CA LEU A 55 6.33 5.61 -11.23
C LEU A 55 7.16 4.90 -10.15
N GLU A 56 8.43 5.25 -10.02
CA GLU A 56 9.37 4.71 -9.04
C GLU A 56 8.95 5.05 -7.61
N HIS A 57 8.57 6.30 -7.34
CA HIS A 57 8.09 6.73 -6.02
C HIS A 57 6.86 5.92 -5.60
N ASP A 58 5.88 5.82 -6.48
CA ASP A 58 4.65 5.11 -6.20
C ASP A 58 4.89 3.59 -6.06
N PHE A 59 5.76 3.02 -6.88
CA PHE A 59 6.18 1.62 -6.74
C PHE A 59 6.86 1.35 -5.40
N TRP A 60 7.82 2.18 -4.99
CA TRP A 60 8.51 1.99 -3.73
C TRP A 60 7.61 2.23 -2.52
N THR A 61 6.60 3.11 -2.65
CA THR A 61 5.51 3.25 -1.67
C THR A 61 4.76 1.93 -1.48
N VAL A 62 4.38 1.25 -2.57
CA VAL A 62 3.73 -0.07 -2.53
C VAL A 62 4.62 -1.13 -1.86
N ILE A 63 5.90 -1.19 -2.22
CA ILE A 63 6.82 -2.18 -1.63
C ILE A 63 6.95 -1.98 -0.12
N GLN A 64 7.00 -0.74 0.34
CA GLN A 64 7.05 -0.44 1.77
C GLN A 64 5.74 -0.76 2.47
N ALA A 65 4.59 -0.48 1.84
CA ALA A 65 3.29 -0.89 2.36
C ALA A 65 3.21 -2.41 2.53
N PHE A 66 3.67 -3.18 1.55
CA PHE A 66 3.75 -4.64 1.64
C PHE A 66 4.71 -5.10 2.74
N GLU A 67 5.92 -4.55 2.81
CA GLU A 67 6.90 -4.89 3.85
C GLU A 67 6.36 -4.57 5.25
N LEU A 68 5.67 -3.44 5.42
CA LEU A 68 5.09 -3.02 6.70
C LEU A 68 3.94 -3.91 7.14
N VAL A 69 2.97 -4.21 6.26
CA VAL A 69 1.85 -5.10 6.60
C VAL A 69 2.33 -6.52 6.91
N LEU A 70 3.27 -7.04 6.13
CA LEU A 70 3.86 -8.36 6.37
C LEU A 70 4.66 -8.39 7.68
N SER A 71 5.36 -7.30 8.01
CA SER A 71 6.11 -7.21 9.26
C SER A 71 5.20 -7.21 10.48
N GLN A 72 4.08 -6.48 10.40
CA GLN A 72 3.09 -6.42 11.46
C GLN A 72 2.40 -7.77 11.71
N GLU A 73 2.10 -8.51 10.65
CA GLU A 73 1.50 -9.85 10.75
C GLU A 73 2.48 -10.85 11.34
N ARG A 74 3.71 -10.88 10.81
CA ARG A 74 4.71 -11.88 11.20
C ARG A 74 5.44 -11.53 12.49
N ARG A 75 5.17 -10.35 13.07
CA ARG A 75 5.84 -9.81 14.26
C ARG A 75 7.37 -9.82 14.14
N LYS A 76 7.87 -9.58 12.93
CA LYS A 76 9.30 -9.47 12.62
C LYS A 76 9.50 -8.60 11.39
N THR A 77 10.66 -7.98 11.27
CA THR A 77 10.99 -7.19 10.08
C THR A 77 10.99 -8.06 8.83
N VAL A 78 10.19 -7.69 7.83
CA VAL A 78 10.11 -8.33 6.53
C VAL A 78 10.70 -7.41 5.48
N ARG A 79 11.57 -7.95 4.63
CA ARG A 79 12.09 -7.29 3.44
C ARG A 79 11.78 -8.13 2.21
N LEU A 80 11.20 -7.52 1.18
CA LEU A 80 10.87 -8.15 -0.09
C LEU A 80 12.12 -8.23 -0.99
N SER A 81 13.15 -8.93 -0.53
CA SER A 81 14.44 -9.02 -1.22
C SER A 81 14.32 -9.57 -2.65
N ARG A 82 13.46 -10.57 -2.87
CA ARG A 82 13.21 -11.14 -4.21
C ARG A 82 12.58 -10.12 -5.16
N THR A 83 11.66 -9.29 -4.68
CA THR A 83 11.06 -8.21 -5.47
C THR A 83 12.10 -7.16 -5.81
N ARG A 84 12.93 -6.76 -4.84
CA ARG A 84 14.02 -5.79 -5.07
C ARG A 84 15.04 -6.32 -6.09
N GLN A 85 15.40 -7.61 -6.02
CA GLN A 85 16.23 -8.26 -7.04
C GLN A 85 15.57 -8.28 -8.42
N LYS A 86 14.27 -8.57 -8.48
CA LYS A 86 13.51 -8.54 -9.73
C LYS A 86 13.51 -7.16 -10.38
N VAL A 87 13.29 -6.10 -9.61
CA VAL A 87 13.34 -4.71 -10.10
C VAL A 87 14.71 -4.39 -10.71
N LYS A 88 15.80 -4.83 -10.09
CA LYS A 88 17.15 -4.67 -10.68
C LYS A 88 17.32 -5.39 -12.02
N ARG A 89 16.60 -6.50 -12.23
CA ARG A 89 16.68 -7.32 -13.44
C ARG A 89 15.78 -6.82 -14.57
N VAL A 90 14.54 -6.44 -14.27
CA VAL A 90 13.50 -6.15 -15.28
C VAL A 90 12.89 -4.75 -15.16
N GLY A 91 13.30 -3.96 -14.18
CA GLY A 91 12.74 -2.63 -13.93
C GLY A 91 11.40 -2.64 -13.17
N VAL A 92 10.95 -1.43 -12.85
CA VAL A 92 9.71 -1.19 -12.09
C VAL A 92 8.47 -1.53 -12.91
N ALA A 93 8.37 -1.04 -14.15
CA ALA A 93 7.21 -1.24 -15.00
C ALA A 93 6.90 -2.73 -15.23
N GLN A 94 7.89 -3.53 -15.62
CA GLN A 94 7.68 -4.97 -15.79
C GLN A 94 7.31 -5.67 -14.48
N THR A 95 7.89 -5.24 -13.34
CA THR A 95 7.55 -5.82 -12.03
C THR A 95 6.08 -5.56 -11.67
N LEU A 96 5.56 -4.36 -11.96
CA LEU A 96 4.15 -4.02 -11.78
C LEU A 96 3.25 -4.80 -12.73
N ALA A 97 3.61 -4.90 -14.02
CA ALA A 97 2.86 -5.69 -14.98
C ALA A 97 2.69 -7.16 -14.54
N ASP A 98 3.73 -7.73 -13.95
CA ASP A 98 3.71 -9.09 -13.41
C ASP A 98 2.82 -9.20 -12.16
N PHE A 99 2.68 -8.14 -11.35
CA PHE A 99 1.72 -8.14 -10.23
C PHE A 99 0.27 -8.20 -10.72
N ALA A 100 -0.06 -7.37 -11.71
CA ALA A 100 -1.41 -7.27 -12.25
C ALA A 100 -1.87 -8.54 -12.98
N THR A 101 -0.94 -9.23 -13.65
CA THR A 101 -1.25 -10.43 -14.47
C THR A 101 -1.01 -11.74 -13.73
N GLY A 102 -0.10 -11.76 -12.75
CA GLY A 102 0.23 -12.95 -11.96
C GLY A 102 -0.72 -13.22 -10.79
N LYS A 103 -0.42 -14.26 -10.01
CA LYS A 103 -1.15 -14.54 -8.77
C LYS A 103 -1.03 -13.36 -7.79
N PRO A 104 -2.11 -12.98 -7.08
CA PRO A 104 -2.03 -11.96 -6.03
C PRO A 104 -0.92 -12.27 -5.03
N THR A 105 -0.14 -11.23 -4.71
CA THR A 105 0.89 -11.33 -3.67
C THR A 105 0.22 -11.39 -2.28
N GLU A 106 0.93 -11.93 -1.29
CA GLU A 106 0.46 -11.91 0.10
C GLU A 106 0.21 -10.47 0.58
N GLY A 107 1.13 -9.54 0.27
CA GLY A 107 0.96 -8.12 0.58
C GLY A 107 -0.31 -7.52 -0.03
N PHE A 108 -0.64 -7.87 -1.28
CA PHE A 108 -1.90 -7.45 -1.91
C PHE A 108 -3.13 -7.95 -1.14
N ALA A 109 -3.17 -9.23 -0.80
CA ALA A 109 -4.29 -9.82 -0.07
C ALA A 109 -4.49 -9.16 1.31
N MET A 110 -3.39 -8.78 1.97
CA MET A 110 -3.44 -8.12 3.28
C MET A 110 -3.87 -6.66 3.19
N LEU A 111 -3.43 -5.93 2.18
CA LEU A 111 -3.94 -4.58 1.93
C LEU A 111 -5.43 -4.60 1.57
N LYS A 112 -5.88 -5.61 0.80
CA LYS A 112 -7.32 -5.83 0.57
C LYS A 112 -8.07 -5.99 1.88
N ALA A 113 -7.63 -6.89 2.76
CA ALA A 113 -8.28 -7.12 4.06
C ALA A 113 -8.30 -5.87 4.97
N ARG A 114 -7.44 -4.88 4.68
CA ARG A 114 -7.39 -3.59 5.38
C ARG A 114 -8.14 -2.46 4.67
N GLY A 115 -8.71 -2.69 3.48
CA GLY A 115 -9.34 -1.64 2.68
C GLY A 115 -8.32 -0.61 2.16
N MET A 116 -7.10 -1.07 1.83
CA MET A 116 -5.95 -0.24 1.42
C MET A 116 -5.46 -0.57 0.01
N LEU A 117 -6.36 -0.94 -0.90
CA LEU A 117 -5.99 -1.31 -2.27
C LEU A 117 -5.46 -0.12 -3.09
N GLU A 118 -5.64 1.12 -2.64
CA GLU A 118 -4.95 2.29 -3.19
C GLU A 118 -3.42 2.23 -3.04
N LEU A 119 -2.92 1.40 -2.12
CA LEU A 119 -1.49 1.12 -1.92
C LEU A 119 -1.02 -0.18 -2.59
N SER A 120 -1.73 -0.64 -3.63
CA SER A 120 -1.38 -1.82 -4.43
C SER A 120 -0.61 -1.48 -5.71
N GLY A 121 0.06 -2.47 -6.31
CA GLY A 121 0.73 -2.27 -7.60
C GLY A 121 -0.26 -1.97 -8.74
N GLU A 122 -1.44 -2.55 -8.68
CA GLU A 122 -2.53 -2.32 -9.62
C GLU A 122 -3.02 -0.86 -9.57
N ALA A 123 -3.10 -0.27 -8.37
CA ALA A 123 -3.43 1.15 -8.23
C ALA A 123 -2.35 2.05 -8.86
N VAL A 124 -1.08 1.68 -8.74
CA VAL A 124 0.03 2.40 -9.39
C VAL A 124 -0.08 2.32 -10.92
N ILE A 125 -0.43 1.17 -11.48
CA ILE A 125 -0.65 1.02 -12.93
C ILE A 125 -1.77 1.95 -13.41
N LEU A 126 -2.88 2.03 -12.67
CA LEU A 126 -4.00 2.90 -13.02
C LEU A 126 -3.66 4.39 -12.87
N LYS A 127 -2.71 4.75 -12.01
CA LYS A 127 -2.20 6.12 -11.87
C LYS A 127 -1.23 6.50 -13.00
N HIS A 128 -0.53 5.53 -13.57
CA HIS A 128 0.48 5.70 -14.63
C HIS A 128 0.15 4.95 -15.93
N PRO A 129 -1.08 5.02 -16.48
CA PRO A 129 -1.52 4.11 -17.53
C PRO A 129 -0.69 4.23 -18.81
N ALA A 130 -0.12 5.41 -19.11
CA ALA A 130 0.73 5.64 -20.28
C ALA A 130 2.05 4.84 -20.27
N GLN A 131 2.48 4.33 -19.11
CA GLN A 131 3.70 3.53 -18.96
C GLN A 131 3.47 2.04 -19.24
N PHE A 132 2.24 1.63 -19.55
CA PHE A 132 1.87 0.21 -19.67
C PHE A 132 1.07 -0.06 -20.93
N ALA A 133 1.17 -1.29 -21.43
CA ALA A 133 0.32 -1.77 -22.50
C ALA A 133 -1.16 -1.77 -22.05
N PRO A 134 -2.12 -1.50 -22.96
CA PRO A 134 -3.56 -1.44 -22.62
C PRO A 134 -4.08 -2.71 -21.93
N ALA A 135 -3.57 -3.89 -22.31
CA ALA A 135 -3.92 -5.16 -21.70
C ALA A 135 -3.54 -5.23 -20.21
N ILE A 136 -2.39 -4.66 -19.82
CA ILE A 136 -1.92 -4.62 -18.43
C ILE A 136 -2.77 -3.65 -17.60
N VAL A 137 -3.09 -2.48 -18.16
CA VAL A 137 -3.99 -1.50 -17.52
C VAL A 137 -5.37 -2.13 -17.30
N ASN A 138 -5.88 -2.87 -18.28
CA ASN A 138 -7.15 -3.58 -18.15
C ASN A 138 -7.08 -4.69 -17.07
N ALA A 139 -6.00 -5.47 -17.03
CA ALA A 139 -5.82 -6.50 -16.00
C ALA A 139 -5.82 -5.89 -14.57
N ALA A 140 -5.12 -4.77 -14.38
CA ALA A 140 -5.11 -4.04 -13.10
C ALA A 140 -6.52 -3.54 -12.73
N ARG A 141 -7.25 -2.99 -13.70
CA ARG A 141 -8.64 -2.52 -13.51
C ARG A 141 -9.58 -3.66 -13.12
N VAL A 142 -9.53 -4.77 -13.84
CA VAL A 142 -10.37 -5.95 -13.58
C VAL A 142 -10.12 -6.46 -12.17
N ARG A 143 -8.85 -6.57 -11.76
CA ARG A 143 -8.49 -7.03 -10.41
C ARG A 143 -9.03 -6.11 -9.32
N LEU A 144 -8.82 -4.80 -9.42
CA LEU A 144 -9.34 -3.88 -8.39
C LEU A 144 -10.87 -3.87 -8.37
N ALA A 145 -11.53 -4.02 -9.52
CA ALA A 145 -12.98 -4.10 -9.59
C ALA A 145 -13.55 -5.42 -9.02
N SER A 146 -12.88 -6.56 -9.22
CA SER A 146 -13.31 -7.84 -8.62
C SER A 146 -13.27 -7.79 -7.10
N GLU A 147 -12.28 -7.10 -6.54
CA GLU A 147 -12.16 -6.97 -5.09
C GLU A 147 -13.20 -6.02 -4.50
N ASN A 148 -13.52 -4.90 -5.17
CA ASN A 148 -14.52 -3.95 -4.70
C ASN A 148 -15.96 -4.51 -4.72
N ARG A 149 -16.27 -5.45 -5.62
CA ARG A 149 -17.60 -6.08 -5.69
C ARG A 149 -17.84 -7.13 -4.59
N GLY A 150 -16.78 -7.59 -3.91
CA GLY A 150 -16.87 -8.56 -2.81
C GLY A 150 -17.25 -7.98 -1.45
N ASP A 151 -17.32 -6.64 -1.33
CA ASP A 151 -17.53 -5.93 -0.04
C ASP A 151 -19.01 -5.56 0.23
N SER A 152 -19.93 -5.86 -0.71
CA SER A 152 -21.36 -5.53 -0.58
C SER A 152 -22.24 -6.65 0.01
N SER A 153 -21.68 -7.75 0.54
CA SER A 153 -22.47 -8.88 1.09
C SER A 153 -22.24 -9.19 2.57
N ALA A 154 -21.56 -8.33 3.34
CA ALA A 154 -21.36 -8.52 4.79
C ALA A 154 -22.07 -7.42 5.59
N GLY A 155 -23.40 -7.39 5.47
CA GLY A 155 -24.23 -6.38 6.14
C GLY A 155 -25.68 -6.78 6.24
N ASN A 156 -25.96 -8.05 6.55
CA ASN A 156 -27.23 -8.46 7.15
C ASN A 156 -27.07 -9.85 7.79
N ARG A 157 -26.73 -9.87 9.08
CA ARG A 157 -27.18 -10.86 10.06
C ARG A 157 -26.74 -10.48 11.46
#